data_AF-A0A9W9ZZJ4-F1
#
_entry.id   AF-A0A9W9ZZJ4-F1
#
_cell.length_a   1.000
_cell.length_b   1.000
_cell.length_c   1.000
_cell.angle_alpha   90.00
_cell.angle_beta   90.00
_cell.angle_gamma   90.00
#
_symmetry.space_group_name_H-M   'P 1'
#
loop_
_entity.id
_entity.type
_entity.pdbx_description
1 polymer ?
#
loop_
_entity_poly.entity_id
_entity_poly.type
_entity_poly.pdbx_seq_one_letter_code
_entity_poly.pdbx_strand_id
1 'polypeptide(L)'
;MRAEFYGCVFSDRYQAVGRVVHMDFVQEHLRTKKNVNFGNSQERPNNIELEVLADTIYVKGDIKMHGIKKLMLYSRKVTSAADSRLDLSAPTLTQTFVSLIAGTDGDDGEQGVPGPIVEIFADVSNGYLNILTNGGNGNKGQDGQDGKPGVDREGKRADKTEQDCTSKATKDADGRINGCTENIPGSRGQAGGNGEDGGDAGKAGNGANAGHQTLNVRRVTGKVDLKTCRGSGAQAATNGKGGKGKTINSTNKNIAKYFRPYVSIIPLWAAYMLPTCIRMLDL
;
A
#
# COMPACT_ATOMS: atom_id res chain seq x y z
N MET A 1 17.84 -19.10 -2.38
CA MET A 1 17.52 -18.77 -0.99
C MET A 1 18.38 -17.59 -0.56
N ARG A 2 17.86 -16.36 -0.67
CA ARG A 2 18.47 -15.19 -0.05
C ARG A 2 17.98 -15.17 1.40
N ALA A 3 18.88 -15.44 2.34
CA ALA A 3 18.63 -15.11 3.72
C ALA A 3 18.69 -13.59 3.83
N GLU A 4 17.53 -12.93 3.85
CA GLU A 4 17.42 -11.55 4.32
C GLU A 4 17.65 -11.59 5.83
N PHE A 5 18.92 -11.52 6.22
CA PHE A 5 19.25 -11.05 7.55
C PHE A 5 18.68 -9.63 7.65
N TYR A 6 17.61 -9.47 8.43
CA TYR A 6 17.22 -8.19 9.03
C TYR A 6 18.38 -7.76 9.94
N GLY A 7 19.48 -7.34 9.31
CA GLY A 7 20.68 -6.88 9.97
C GLY A 7 20.33 -5.59 10.68
N CYS A 8 20.45 -5.61 12.00
CA CYS A 8 20.40 -4.44 12.86
C CYS A 8 21.16 -3.28 12.18
N VAL A 9 20.44 -2.34 11.60
CA VAL A 9 21.04 -1.07 11.17
C VAL A 9 21.47 -0.39 12.46
N PHE A 10 22.77 -0.32 12.68
CA PHE A 10 23.33 0.37 13.84
C PHE A 10 22.75 1.79 13.86
N SER A 11 22.19 2.17 15.01
CA SER A 11 21.68 3.52 15.18
C SER A 11 22.87 4.46 15.25
N ASP A 12 22.95 5.39 14.32
CA ASP A 12 23.96 6.43 14.38
C ASP A 12 23.63 7.36 15.54
N ARG A 13 24.61 7.49 16.45
CA ARG A 13 24.51 8.33 17.63
C ARG A 13 25.19 9.66 17.39
N TYR A 14 24.42 10.73 17.46
CA TYR A 14 24.92 12.10 17.37
C TYR A 14 24.74 12.80 18.70
N GLN A 15 25.75 13.54 19.11
CA GLN A 15 25.71 14.37 20.30
C GLN A 15 26.03 15.82 19.93
N ALA A 16 25.16 16.74 20.33
CA ALA A 16 25.38 18.18 20.21
C ALA A 16 25.57 18.77 21.61
N VAL A 17 26.74 19.33 21.88
CA VAL A 17 27.09 19.90 23.19
C VAL A 17 27.45 21.37 23.05
N GLY A 18 26.93 22.23 23.92
CA GLY A 18 27.30 23.64 23.93
C GLY A 18 26.56 24.44 24.99
N ARG A 19 26.97 25.69 25.26
CA ARG A 19 26.18 26.56 26.16
C ARG A 19 24.82 26.89 25.55
N VAL A 20 24.81 27.16 24.25
CA VAL A 20 23.59 27.47 23.50
C VAL A 20 23.57 26.57 22.27
N VAL A 21 22.48 25.82 22.09
CA VAL A 21 22.27 24.97 20.91
C VAL A 21 20.99 25.40 20.22
N HIS A 22 21.09 25.62 18.91
CA HIS A 22 19.97 25.94 18.04
C HIS A 22 19.60 24.69 17.24
N MET A 23 18.35 24.23 17.35
CA MET A 23 17.93 22.96 16.75
C MET A 23 17.88 23.00 15.22
N ASP A 24 17.62 24.17 14.62
CA ASP A 24 17.71 24.40 13.18
C ASP A 24 19.14 24.21 12.67
N PHE A 25 20.13 24.71 13.41
CA PHE A 25 21.54 24.47 13.09
C PHE A 25 21.93 23.00 13.22
N VAL A 26 21.46 22.30 14.26
CA VAL A 26 21.71 20.85 14.41
C VAL A 26 21.11 20.07 13.22
N GLN A 27 19.88 20.40 12.85
CA GLN A 27 19.21 19.80 11.69
C GLN A 27 19.98 20.06 10.39
N GLU A 28 20.40 21.31 10.16
CA GLU A 28 21.16 21.70 8.98
C GLU A 28 22.52 20.99 8.94
N HIS A 29 23.21 20.88 10.08
CA HIS A 29 24.47 20.18 10.18
C HIS A 29 24.32 18.69 9.84
N LEU A 30 23.32 18.00 10.40
CA LEU A 30 23.06 16.60 10.08
C LEU A 30 22.72 16.42 8.59
N ARG A 31 21.90 17.31 8.03
CA ARG A 31 21.56 17.26 6.60
C ARG A 31 22.77 17.47 5.70
N THR A 32 23.58 18.50 5.96
CA THR A 32 24.63 18.94 5.04
C THR A 32 25.97 18.24 5.25
N LYS A 33 26.33 17.92 6.50
CA LYS A 33 27.63 17.32 6.85
C LYS A 33 27.57 15.82 7.07
N LYS A 34 26.39 15.31 7.46
CA LYS A 34 26.17 13.87 7.68
C LYS A 34 25.29 13.24 6.59
N ASN A 35 24.87 14.02 5.60
CA ASN A 35 24.05 13.59 4.46
C ASN A 35 22.76 12.88 4.89
N VAL A 36 22.17 13.35 6.01
CA VAL A 36 20.93 12.78 6.55
C VAL A 36 19.74 13.33 5.78
N ASN A 37 18.85 12.44 5.33
CA ASN A 37 17.64 12.83 4.62
C ASN A 37 16.46 12.96 5.59
N PHE A 38 16.02 14.18 5.90
CA PHE A 38 14.85 14.43 6.74
C PHE A 38 13.55 14.66 5.94
N GLY A 39 13.49 14.19 4.70
CA GLY A 39 12.30 14.29 3.86
C GLY A 39 11.15 13.40 4.34
N ASN A 40 9.94 13.71 3.86
CA ASN A 40 8.71 12.98 4.20
C ASN A 40 8.71 11.53 3.67
N SER A 41 9.48 11.26 2.62
CA SER A 41 9.61 9.94 2.00
C SER A 41 11.08 9.54 1.97
N GLN A 42 11.36 8.29 2.36
CA GLN A 42 12.71 7.75 2.49
C GLN A 42 12.70 6.27 2.07
N GLU A 43 13.79 5.79 1.47
CA GLU A 43 13.94 4.34 1.18
C GLU A 43 14.05 3.53 2.47
N ARG A 44 14.71 4.11 3.48
CA ARG A 44 14.87 3.56 4.82
C ARG A 44 14.89 4.69 5.84
N PRO A 45 14.42 4.46 7.07
CA PRO A 45 14.51 5.48 8.10
C PRO A 45 15.98 5.74 8.46
N ASN A 46 16.30 6.98 8.83
CA ASN A 46 17.66 7.36 9.23
C ASN A 46 18.14 6.61 10.49
N ASN A 47 17.21 6.15 11.35
CA ASN A 47 17.51 5.41 12.58
C ASN A 47 18.50 6.14 13.51
N ILE A 48 18.44 7.47 13.55
CA ILE A 48 19.36 8.31 14.33
C ILE A 48 18.92 8.44 15.79
N GLU A 49 19.86 8.29 16.71
CA GLU A 49 19.73 8.68 18.11
C GLU A 49 20.47 10.01 18.31
N LEU A 50 19.74 11.10 18.54
CA LEU A 50 20.29 12.43 18.77
C LEU A 50 20.17 12.81 20.24
N GLU A 51 21.30 13.17 20.84
CA GLU A 51 21.38 13.72 22.19
C GLU A 51 21.88 15.17 22.13
N VAL A 52 21.20 16.08 22.82
CA VAL A 52 21.58 17.48 22.92
C VAL A 52 21.78 17.85 24.38
N LEU A 53 22.99 18.29 24.72
CA LEU A 53 23.39 18.70 26.06
C LEU A 53 23.75 20.19 26.03
N ALA A 54 22.90 21.05 26.60
CA ALA A 54 23.17 22.48 26.56
C ALA A 54 22.62 23.28 27.75
N ASP A 55 23.17 24.47 28.03
CA ASP A 55 22.54 25.34 29.04
C ASP A 55 21.21 25.86 28.53
N THR A 56 21.15 26.28 27.27
CA THR A 56 19.93 26.70 26.60
C THR A 56 19.78 26.03 25.24
N ILE A 57 18.61 25.45 24.98
CA ILE A 57 18.21 24.93 23.68
C ILE A 57 17.18 25.87 23.06
N TYR A 58 17.44 26.32 21.83
CA TYR A 58 16.52 27.13 21.05
C TYR A 58 15.83 26.30 19.97
N VAL A 59 14.50 26.36 19.97
CA VAL A 59 13.64 25.84 18.91
C VAL A 59 13.05 27.04 18.19
N LYS A 60 13.44 27.24 16.92
CA LYS A 60 12.98 28.36 16.11
C LYS A 60 12.60 27.89 14.71
N GLY A 61 11.38 28.21 14.29
CA GLY A 61 10.83 27.82 12.99
C GLY A 61 10.26 26.40 12.97
N ASP A 62 9.94 25.91 11.78
CA ASP A 62 9.43 24.54 11.53
C ASP A 62 10.60 23.60 11.21
N ILE A 63 11.13 22.96 12.25
CA ILE A 63 12.30 22.10 12.17
C ILE A 63 11.86 20.67 11.94
N LYS A 64 12.13 20.15 10.74
CA LYS A 64 11.79 18.78 10.34
C LYS A 64 12.98 17.85 10.48
N MET A 65 12.82 16.81 11.28
CA MET A 65 13.80 15.76 11.47
C MET A 65 13.13 14.38 11.32
N HIS A 66 12.49 14.15 10.17
CA HIS A 66 11.78 12.90 9.95
C HIS A 66 12.70 11.68 9.92
N GLY A 67 12.26 10.57 10.51
CA GLY A 67 13.01 9.31 10.50
C GLY A 67 14.16 9.21 11.51
N ILE A 68 14.25 10.16 12.45
CA ILE A 68 15.02 9.93 13.67
C ILE A 68 14.36 8.83 14.50
N LYS A 69 15.16 8.12 15.29
CA LYS A 69 14.70 7.07 16.20
C LYS A 69 14.52 7.61 17.61
N LYS A 70 15.45 8.45 18.07
CA LYS A 70 15.40 9.05 19.41
C LYS A 70 15.90 10.48 19.39
N LEU A 71 15.23 11.34 20.15
CA LEU A 71 15.72 12.67 20.52
C LEU A 71 15.75 12.80 22.04
N MET A 72 16.91 13.11 22.60
CA MET A 72 17.08 13.45 24.02
C MET A 72 17.59 14.87 24.14
N LEU A 73 16.86 15.73 24.85
CA LEU A 73 17.26 17.10 25.14
C LEU A 73 17.48 17.25 26.64
N TYR A 74 18.72 17.58 27.03
CA TYR A 74 19.07 17.93 28.40
C TYR A 74 19.50 19.38 28.43
N SER A 75 18.77 20.20 29.18
CA SER A 75 19.13 21.60 29.34
C SER A 75 18.70 22.22 30.65
N ARG A 76 19.22 23.42 30.96
CA ARG A 76 18.63 24.24 32.02
C ARG A 76 17.40 24.98 31.49
N LYS A 77 17.42 25.38 30.22
CA LYS A 77 16.33 26.12 29.59
C LYS A 77 16.07 25.65 28.16
N VAL A 78 14.80 25.36 27.83
CA VAL A 78 14.33 25.29 26.44
C VAL A 78 13.60 26.58 26.13
N THR A 79 13.95 27.23 25.03
CA THR A 79 13.27 28.44 24.54
C THR A 79 12.72 28.19 23.15
N SER A 80 11.42 28.38 22.97
CA SER A 80 10.76 28.21 21.69
C SER A 80 10.10 29.52 21.24
N ALA A 81 10.37 29.94 20.02
CA ALA A 81 9.70 31.12 19.46
C ALA A 81 8.23 30.81 19.13
N ALA A 82 7.40 31.84 18.99
CA ALA A 82 6.03 31.67 18.49
C ALA A 82 6.04 30.94 17.13
N ASP A 83 5.02 30.10 16.90
CA ASP A 83 4.86 29.29 15.69
C ASP A 83 6.03 28.34 15.36
N SER A 84 6.92 28.09 16.33
CA SER A 84 8.02 27.13 16.16
C SER A 84 7.53 25.73 16.44
N ARG A 85 7.95 24.78 15.62
CA ARG A 85 7.56 23.38 15.71
C ARG A 85 8.76 22.49 15.47
N LEU A 86 8.86 21.44 16.29
CA LEU A 86 9.78 20.35 16.09
C LEU A 86 9.00 19.15 15.56
N ASP A 87 9.10 18.89 14.26
CA ASP A 87 8.42 17.79 13.59
C ASP A 87 9.36 16.60 13.41
N LEU A 88 9.10 15.57 14.22
CA LEU A 88 9.88 14.35 14.32
C LEU A 88 9.08 13.15 13.78
N SER A 89 8.14 13.40 12.87
CA SER A 89 7.33 12.34 12.28
C SER A 89 8.17 11.26 11.61
N ALA A 90 7.74 10.00 11.70
CA ALA A 90 8.33 8.94 10.90
C ALA A 90 8.04 9.17 9.40
N PRO A 91 8.96 8.79 8.50
CA PRO A 91 8.78 8.95 7.08
C PRO A 91 7.82 7.90 6.53
N THR A 92 7.30 8.14 5.33
CA THR A 92 6.71 7.10 4.50
C THR A 92 7.82 6.38 3.74
N LEU A 93 7.83 5.04 3.77
CA LEU A 93 8.82 4.28 3.04
C LEU A 93 8.51 4.29 1.55
N THR A 94 9.50 4.52 0.72
CA THR A 94 9.34 4.36 -0.73
C THR A 94 9.47 2.88 -1.09
N GLN A 95 8.45 2.33 -1.74
CA GLN A 95 8.45 0.96 -2.24
C GLN A 95 8.16 0.97 -3.73
N THR A 96 8.94 0.20 -4.48
CA THR A 96 8.75 -0.01 -5.91
C THR A 96 8.51 -1.49 -6.15
N PHE A 97 7.49 -1.79 -6.94
CA PHE A 97 7.16 -3.16 -7.34
C PHE A 97 7.65 -3.43 -8.75
N VAL A 98 8.05 -4.67 -9.00
CA VAL A 98 8.40 -5.13 -10.35
C VAL A 98 7.13 -5.40 -11.14
N SER A 99 7.21 -5.30 -12.47
CA SER A 99 6.09 -5.72 -13.32
C SER A 99 5.92 -7.23 -13.25
N LEU A 100 4.70 -7.65 -12.92
CA LEU A 100 4.34 -9.06 -12.79
C LEU A 100 3.86 -9.62 -14.13
N ILE A 101 4.03 -10.93 -14.30
CA ILE A 101 3.44 -11.67 -15.42
C ILE A 101 2.04 -12.17 -15.03
N ALA A 102 1.23 -12.54 -16.03
CA ALA A 102 -0.13 -12.99 -15.84
C ALA A 102 -0.26 -14.13 -14.81
N GLY A 103 -1.29 -14.07 -13.98
CA GLY A 103 -1.60 -15.04 -12.92
C GLY A 103 -0.64 -15.01 -11.71
N THR A 104 0.27 -14.04 -11.63
CA THR A 104 1.22 -13.94 -10.50
C THR A 104 0.65 -13.08 -9.38
N ASP A 105 0.88 -13.53 -8.15
CA ASP A 105 0.49 -12.82 -6.94
C ASP A 105 1.25 -11.50 -6.79
N GLY A 106 0.61 -10.54 -6.14
CA GLY A 106 1.20 -9.27 -5.75
C GLY A 106 2.10 -9.38 -4.51
N ASP A 107 3.18 -8.60 -4.49
CA ASP A 107 4.01 -8.43 -3.31
C ASP A 107 3.33 -7.58 -2.21
N ASP A 108 3.63 -7.90 -0.96
CA ASP A 108 3.11 -7.17 0.21
C ASP A 108 3.63 -5.73 0.28
N GLY A 109 2.80 -4.83 0.82
CA GLY A 109 3.16 -3.46 1.11
C GLY A 109 4.03 -3.35 2.36
N GLU A 110 5.03 -2.46 2.31
CA GLU A 110 5.88 -2.16 3.46
C GLU A 110 5.08 -1.65 4.67
N GLN A 111 5.53 -2.05 5.85
CA GLN A 111 4.93 -1.58 7.10
C GLN A 111 5.35 -0.14 7.39
N GLY A 112 4.50 0.58 8.13
CA GLY A 112 4.84 1.91 8.62
C GLY A 112 6.01 1.89 9.60
N VAL A 113 6.83 2.94 9.57
CA VAL A 113 7.97 3.10 10.49
C VAL A 113 7.50 3.64 11.85
N PRO A 114 7.91 3.04 12.99
CA PRO A 114 7.63 3.59 14.31
C PRO A 114 8.05 5.05 14.46
N GLY A 115 7.20 5.87 15.08
CA GLY A 115 7.55 7.23 15.49
C GLY A 115 8.66 7.21 16.55
N PRO A 116 9.38 8.33 16.74
CA PRO A 116 10.54 8.37 17.62
C PRO A 116 10.18 8.41 19.11
N ILE A 117 11.18 8.10 19.92
CA ILE A 117 11.16 8.42 21.35
C ILE A 117 11.74 9.83 21.54
N VAL A 118 10.99 10.70 22.20
CA VAL A 118 11.39 12.08 22.50
C VAL A 118 11.41 12.25 24.00
N GLU A 119 12.56 12.64 24.54
CA GLU A 119 12.74 12.87 25.97
C GLU A 119 13.34 14.26 26.17
N ILE A 120 12.66 15.10 26.94
CA ILE A 120 13.10 16.47 27.23
C ILE A 120 13.18 16.66 28.72
N PHE A 121 14.37 17.01 29.19
CA PHE A 121 14.68 17.33 30.57
C PHE A 121 15.15 18.79 30.65
N ALA A 122 14.36 19.64 31.31
CA ALA A 122 14.76 21.03 31.54
C ALA A 122 14.27 21.63 32.85
N ASP A 123 15.00 22.61 33.40
CA ASP A 123 14.48 23.36 34.54
C ASP A 123 13.35 24.30 34.10
N VAL A 124 13.52 24.97 32.95
CA VAL A 124 12.55 25.94 32.44
C VAL A 124 12.24 25.71 30.96
N SER A 125 10.96 25.66 30.61
CA SER A 125 10.50 25.83 29.22
C SER A 125 9.91 27.23 29.06
N ASN A 126 10.39 28.00 28.08
CA ASN A 126 9.97 29.37 27.81
C ASN A 126 9.45 29.52 26.38
N GLY A 127 8.30 30.16 26.22
CA GLY A 127 7.66 30.40 24.91
C GLY A 127 6.71 29.26 24.49
N TYR A 128 6.61 28.98 23.18
CA TYR A 128 5.62 28.06 22.62
C TYR A 128 6.29 26.80 22.08
N LEU A 129 6.47 25.78 22.93
CA LEU A 129 7.10 24.52 22.54
C LEU A 129 6.07 23.61 21.88
N ASN A 130 6.17 23.41 20.56
CA ASN A 130 5.32 22.51 19.80
C ASN A 130 6.12 21.32 19.28
N ILE A 131 5.72 20.11 19.65
CA ILE A 131 6.40 18.87 19.24
C ILE A 131 5.38 17.96 18.57
N LEU A 132 5.72 17.51 17.36
CA LEU A 132 4.94 16.56 16.58
C LEU A 132 5.73 15.26 16.43
N THR A 133 5.16 14.15 16.90
CA THR A 133 5.64 12.81 16.59
C THR A 133 4.53 12.01 15.95
N ASN A 134 4.82 11.34 14.83
CA ASN A 134 3.86 10.47 14.17
C ASN A 134 4.51 9.15 13.81
N GLY A 135 3.71 8.08 13.81
CA GLY A 135 4.07 6.83 13.17
C GLY A 135 3.92 6.95 11.66
N GLY A 136 4.74 6.21 10.92
CA GLY A 136 4.71 6.15 9.48
C GLY A 136 3.49 5.37 9.00
N ASN A 137 2.99 5.72 7.82
CA ASN A 137 1.93 4.97 7.17
C ASN A 137 2.48 3.70 6.55
N GLY A 138 1.67 2.64 6.52
CA GLY A 138 1.96 1.47 5.69
C GLY A 138 1.76 1.78 4.21
N ASN A 139 2.37 0.98 3.35
CA ASN A 139 2.25 1.06 1.91
C ASN A 139 1.19 0.11 1.37
N LYS A 140 0.58 0.48 0.24
CA LYS A 140 -0.32 -0.40 -0.49
C LYS A 140 0.50 -1.60 -0.99
N GLY A 141 -0.02 -2.81 -0.85
CA GLY A 141 0.52 -3.97 -1.55
C GLY A 141 0.36 -3.84 -3.07
N GLN A 142 1.04 -4.72 -3.80
CA GLN A 142 0.88 -4.82 -5.23
C GLN A 142 -0.41 -5.57 -5.59
N ASP A 143 -1.08 -5.12 -6.65
CA ASP A 143 -2.23 -5.82 -7.19
C ASP A 143 -1.78 -7.14 -7.87
N GLY A 144 -2.54 -8.22 -7.68
CA GLY A 144 -2.30 -9.48 -8.37
C GLY A 144 -2.60 -9.35 -9.87
N GLN A 145 -1.87 -10.07 -10.72
CA GLN A 145 -2.08 -9.99 -12.16
C GLN A 145 -3.22 -10.88 -12.63
N ASP A 146 -3.96 -10.39 -13.62
CA ASP A 146 -4.99 -11.17 -14.31
C ASP A 146 -4.38 -12.44 -14.92
N GLY A 147 -5.13 -13.53 -14.87
CA GLY A 147 -4.76 -14.80 -15.47
C GLY A 147 -4.80 -14.74 -17.00
N LYS A 148 -4.02 -15.60 -17.66
CA LYS A 148 -4.01 -15.65 -19.12
C LYS A 148 -5.36 -16.12 -19.67
N PRO A 149 -5.87 -15.51 -20.74
CA PRO A 149 -7.06 -16.01 -21.41
C PRO A 149 -6.82 -17.40 -21.99
N GLY A 150 -7.87 -18.22 -22.02
CA GLY A 150 -7.81 -19.55 -22.61
C GLY A 150 -7.59 -19.49 -24.12
N VAL A 151 -6.80 -20.43 -24.66
CA VAL A 151 -6.49 -20.46 -26.09
C VAL A 151 -7.71 -20.81 -26.93
N ASP A 152 -7.86 -20.11 -28.04
CA ASP A 152 -8.84 -20.47 -29.06
C ASP A 152 -8.40 -21.77 -29.76
N ARG A 153 -9.34 -22.70 -29.98
CA ARG A 153 -9.11 -23.85 -30.87
C ARG A 153 -9.72 -23.60 -32.23
N GLU A 154 -8.86 -23.51 -33.24
CA GLU A 154 -9.25 -23.42 -34.66
C GLU A 154 -9.56 -24.78 -35.29
N GLY A 155 -9.36 -25.88 -34.54
CA GLY A 155 -9.58 -27.24 -35.01
C GLY A 155 -11.04 -27.49 -35.43
N LYS A 156 -11.26 -27.64 -36.74
CA LYS A 156 -12.55 -28.02 -37.31
C LYS A 156 -12.84 -29.49 -37.00
N ARG A 157 -13.98 -29.78 -36.38
CA ARG A 157 -14.47 -31.16 -36.28
C ARG A 157 -14.98 -31.61 -37.65
N ALA A 158 -14.84 -32.90 -37.96
CA ALA A 158 -15.30 -33.45 -39.23
C ALA A 158 -16.76 -33.06 -39.50
N ASP A 159 -17.02 -32.69 -40.76
CA ASP A 159 -18.36 -32.37 -41.22
C ASP A 159 -19.26 -33.61 -41.16
N LYS A 160 -20.57 -33.39 -41.03
CA LYS A 160 -21.55 -34.47 -41.08
C LYS A 160 -21.61 -35.05 -42.48
N THR A 161 -21.71 -36.37 -42.56
CA THR A 161 -21.66 -37.13 -43.82
C THR A 161 -23.02 -37.71 -44.17
N GLU A 162 -23.18 -38.20 -45.40
CA GLU A 162 -24.39 -38.90 -45.86
C GLU A 162 -24.70 -40.16 -45.04
N GLN A 163 -23.70 -40.76 -44.40
CA GLN A 163 -23.89 -41.88 -43.46
C GLN A 163 -24.61 -41.45 -42.17
N ASP A 164 -24.30 -40.26 -41.63
CA ASP A 164 -25.04 -39.71 -40.48
C ASP A 164 -26.52 -39.50 -40.86
N CYS A 165 -26.77 -39.12 -42.11
CA CYS A 165 -28.08 -38.87 -42.70
C CYS A 165 -28.91 -40.16 -42.79
N THR A 166 -28.35 -41.17 -43.46
CA THR A 166 -29.00 -42.47 -43.69
C THR A 166 -29.25 -43.25 -42.40
N SER A 167 -28.43 -43.05 -41.36
CA SER A 167 -28.63 -43.68 -40.03
C SER A 167 -29.89 -43.23 -39.29
N LYS A 168 -30.44 -42.05 -39.64
CA LYS A 168 -31.63 -41.46 -39.02
C LYS A 168 -32.79 -41.25 -39.99
N ALA A 169 -32.66 -41.74 -41.21
CA ALA A 169 -33.67 -41.53 -42.23
C ALA A 169 -34.87 -42.48 -42.06
N THR A 170 -36.05 -41.99 -42.42
CA THR A 170 -37.27 -42.82 -42.42
C THR A 170 -37.25 -43.75 -43.62
N LYS A 171 -37.52 -45.04 -43.40
CA LYS A 171 -37.61 -46.07 -44.44
C LYS A 171 -39.06 -46.35 -44.79
N ASP A 172 -39.35 -46.61 -46.06
CA ASP A 172 -40.65 -47.13 -46.48
C ASP A 172 -40.83 -48.62 -46.17
N ALA A 173 -42.00 -49.14 -46.52
CA ALA A 173 -42.37 -50.55 -46.32
C ALA A 173 -41.44 -51.55 -47.06
N ASP A 174 -40.73 -51.09 -48.09
CA ASP A 174 -39.78 -51.89 -48.86
C ASP A 174 -38.32 -51.70 -48.36
N GLY A 175 -38.13 -50.93 -47.29
CA GLY A 175 -36.83 -50.66 -46.68
C GLY A 175 -35.98 -49.59 -47.38
N ARG A 176 -36.54 -48.87 -48.36
CA ARG A 176 -35.86 -47.76 -49.06
C ARG A 176 -35.93 -46.47 -48.25
N ILE A 177 -34.82 -45.74 -48.23
CA ILE A 177 -34.68 -44.48 -47.49
C ILE A 177 -35.35 -43.35 -48.29
N ASN A 178 -36.40 -42.73 -47.75
CA ASN A 178 -37.20 -41.71 -48.45
C ASN A 178 -36.73 -40.27 -48.21
N GLY A 179 -35.66 -40.08 -47.45
CA GLY A 179 -35.02 -38.79 -47.19
C GLY A 179 -34.65 -38.60 -45.72
N CYS A 180 -33.69 -37.71 -45.47
CA CYS A 180 -33.32 -37.30 -44.12
C CYS A 180 -34.34 -36.28 -43.62
N THR A 181 -35.40 -36.80 -43.02
CA THR A 181 -36.57 -36.06 -42.57
C THR A 181 -36.31 -35.25 -41.30
N GLU A 182 -35.22 -35.52 -40.58
CA GLU A 182 -34.81 -34.79 -39.38
C GLU A 182 -33.68 -33.79 -39.65
N ASN A 183 -33.77 -32.61 -39.02
CA ASN A 183 -32.66 -31.66 -38.98
C ASN A 183 -31.48 -32.29 -38.22
N ILE A 184 -30.37 -32.58 -38.91
CA ILE A 184 -29.15 -33.08 -38.28
C ILE A 184 -28.28 -31.88 -37.91
N PRO A 185 -28.21 -31.51 -36.61
CA PRO A 185 -27.36 -30.40 -36.20
C PRO A 185 -25.90 -30.75 -36.47
N GLY A 186 -25.15 -29.76 -36.98
CA GLY A 186 -23.71 -29.88 -37.13
C GLY A 186 -23.04 -30.20 -35.79
N SER A 187 -21.89 -30.86 -35.84
CA SER A 187 -21.09 -31.11 -34.65
C SER A 187 -20.68 -29.77 -34.03
N ARG A 188 -20.89 -29.62 -32.71
CA ARG A 188 -20.34 -28.47 -31.98
C ARG A 188 -18.84 -28.40 -32.22
N GLY A 189 -18.31 -27.19 -32.43
CA GLY A 189 -16.88 -26.93 -32.54
C GLY A 189 -16.13 -27.47 -31.32
N GLN A 190 -14.81 -27.67 -31.47
CA GLN A 190 -13.99 -28.02 -30.32
C GLN A 190 -14.05 -26.91 -29.27
N ALA A 191 -14.15 -27.28 -27.99
CA ALA A 191 -14.04 -26.32 -26.91
C ALA A 191 -12.64 -25.67 -26.93
N GLY A 192 -12.58 -24.37 -26.65
CA GLY A 192 -11.31 -23.68 -26.41
C GLY A 192 -10.63 -24.17 -25.13
N GLY A 193 -9.41 -23.68 -24.88
CA GLY A 193 -8.71 -23.88 -23.62
C GLY A 193 -9.39 -23.15 -22.47
N ASN A 194 -9.15 -23.64 -21.26
CA ASN A 194 -9.52 -22.92 -20.04
C ASN A 194 -8.57 -21.71 -19.87
N GLY A 195 -9.08 -20.61 -19.32
CA GLY A 195 -8.21 -19.52 -18.86
C GLY A 195 -7.44 -19.94 -17.61
N GLU A 196 -6.31 -19.29 -17.35
CA GLU A 196 -5.56 -19.43 -16.11
C GLU A 196 -6.17 -18.57 -15.01
N ASP A 197 -5.95 -18.92 -13.74
CA ASP A 197 -6.42 -18.12 -12.60
C ASP A 197 -5.64 -16.79 -12.50
N GLY A 198 -6.26 -15.80 -11.87
CA GLY A 198 -5.57 -14.55 -11.52
C GLY A 198 -4.76 -14.73 -10.24
N GLY A 199 -3.71 -13.93 -10.07
CA GLY A 199 -2.92 -13.91 -8.85
C GLY A 199 -3.62 -13.20 -7.69
N ASP A 200 -3.29 -13.60 -6.47
CA ASP A 200 -3.77 -12.96 -5.25
C ASP A 200 -3.11 -11.59 -5.05
N ALA A 201 -3.81 -10.70 -4.36
CA ALA A 201 -3.27 -9.38 -4.03
C ALA A 201 -2.28 -9.44 -2.87
N GLY A 202 -1.25 -8.59 -2.93
CA GLY A 202 -0.37 -8.35 -1.80
C GLY A 202 -1.10 -7.71 -0.62
N LYS A 203 -0.70 -8.04 0.60
CA LYS A 203 -1.27 -7.47 1.81
C LYS A 203 -0.90 -5.99 1.94
N ALA A 204 -1.81 -5.22 2.49
CA ALA A 204 -1.54 -3.83 2.85
C ALA A 204 -0.60 -3.76 4.07
N GLY A 205 0.33 -2.81 4.02
CA GLY A 205 1.14 -2.43 5.17
C GLY A 205 0.29 -1.81 6.27
N ASN A 206 0.60 -2.12 7.52
CA ASN A 206 -0.03 -1.49 8.68
C ASN A 206 0.63 -0.17 9.03
N GLY A 207 -0.13 0.72 9.66
CA GLY A 207 0.41 1.95 10.25
C GLY A 207 1.15 1.70 11.56
N ALA A 208 2.25 2.41 11.76
CA ALA A 208 3.13 2.24 12.91
C ALA A 208 2.63 2.97 14.16
N ASN A 209 3.16 2.61 15.33
CA ASN A 209 2.98 3.37 16.56
C ASN A 209 3.58 4.78 16.46
N ALA A 210 3.01 5.71 17.22
CA ALA A 210 3.35 7.14 17.18
C ALA A 210 4.69 7.52 17.85
N GLY A 211 5.40 6.53 18.38
CA GLY A 211 6.52 6.73 19.29
C GLY A 211 6.06 7.10 20.70
N HIS A 212 6.92 7.81 21.42
CA HIS A 212 6.69 8.21 22.80
C HIS A 212 7.29 9.59 23.05
N GLN A 213 6.59 10.41 23.84
CA GLN A 213 7.09 11.73 24.26
C GLN A 213 7.06 11.82 25.78
N THR A 214 8.21 12.16 26.36
CA THR A 214 8.38 12.42 27.79
C THR A 214 8.90 13.84 27.96
N LEU A 215 8.16 14.65 28.72
CA LEU A 215 8.56 15.99 29.09
C LEU A 215 8.71 16.07 30.61
N ASN A 216 9.94 16.27 31.07
CA ASN A 216 10.25 16.55 32.47
C ASN A 216 10.77 17.98 32.56
N VAL A 217 9.84 18.90 32.83
CA VAL A 217 10.15 20.33 32.98
C VAL A 217 9.69 20.83 34.32
N ARG A 218 10.59 21.47 35.08
CA ARG A 218 10.26 21.99 36.42
C ARG A 218 9.33 23.21 36.37
N ARG A 219 9.51 24.10 35.39
CA ARG A 219 8.66 25.29 35.21
C ARG A 219 8.40 25.59 33.75
N VAL A 220 7.13 25.75 33.38
CA VAL A 220 6.72 26.24 32.05
C VAL A 220 6.35 27.71 32.14
N THR A 221 6.82 28.52 31.20
CA THR A 221 6.50 29.93 31.04
C THR A 221 6.13 30.18 29.59
N GLY A 222 4.85 30.05 29.28
CA GLY A 222 4.33 30.01 27.91
C GLY A 222 3.43 28.79 27.73
N LYS A 223 3.53 28.11 26.60
CA LYS A 223 2.67 26.97 26.25
C LYS A 223 3.49 25.80 25.73
N VAL A 224 3.05 24.58 26.06
CA VAL A 224 3.55 23.35 25.46
C VAL A 224 2.41 22.65 24.73
N ASP A 225 2.61 22.36 23.44
CA ASP A 225 1.71 21.57 22.61
C ASP A 225 2.43 20.29 22.19
N LEU A 226 1.97 19.14 22.68
CA LEU A 226 2.47 17.82 22.30
C LEU A 226 1.43 17.11 21.45
N LYS A 227 1.80 16.75 20.22
CA LYS A 227 0.94 15.99 19.30
C LYS A 227 1.60 14.68 18.90
N THR A 228 0.86 13.60 19.12
CA THR A 228 1.32 12.23 18.90
C THR A 228 0.25 11.48 18.12
N CYS A 229 0.52 11.07 16.87
CA CYS A 229 -0.45 10.31 16.08
C CYS A 229 0.11 8.98 15.57
N ARG A 230 -0.72 7.94 15.61
CA ARG A 230 -0.40 6.66 15.01
C ARG A 230 -0.38 6.82 13.48
N GLY A 231 0.49 6.06 12.81
CA GLY A 231 0.43 5.90 11.37
C GLY A 231 -0.83 5.17 10.93
N SER A 232 -1.20 5.36 9.68
CA SER A 232 -2.36 4.73 9.04
C SER A 232 -1.95 3.47 8.29
N GLY A 233 -2.81 2.47 8.26
CA GLY A 233 -2.66 1.36 7.32
C GLY A 233 -2.88 1.84 5.89
N ALA A 234 -2.39 1.07 4.92
CA ALA A 234 -2.61 1.36 3.52
C ALA A 234 -3.96 0.84 3.02
N GLN A 235 -4.32 1.27 1.82
CA GLN A 235 -5.42 0.67 1.08
C GLN A 235 -5.08 -0.79 0.72
N ALA A 236 -6.09 -1.65 0.70
CA ALA A 236 -5.95 -3.01 0.18
C ALA A 236 -5.57 -3.00 -1.31
N ALA A 237 -4.71 -3.93 -1.70
CA ALA A 237 -4.51 -4.26 -3.09
C ALA A 237 -5.66 -5.13 -3.61
N THR A 238 -5.75 -5.24 -4.93
CA THR A 238 -6.83 -5.91 -5.65
C THR A 238 -6.32 -7.21 -6.26
N ASN A 239 -7.16 -8.26 -6.21
CA ASN A 239 -6.81 -9.54 -6.81
C ASN A 239 -6.86 -9.43 -8.34
N GLY A 240 -5.99 -10.20 -8.99
CA GLY A 240 -6.07 -10.47 -10.42
C GLY A 240 -7.35 -11.22 -10.75
N LYS A 241 -7.94 -10.92 -11.90
CA LYS A 241 -9.09 -11.63 -12.41
C LYS A 241 -8.65 -12.92 -13.08
N GLY A 242 -9.43 -13.98 -12.91
CA GLY A 242 -9.27 -15.19 -13.72
C GLY A 242 -9.35 -14.87 -15.22
N GLY A 243 -8.47 -15.49 -15.99
CA GLY A 243 -8.45 -15.43 -17.43
C GLY A 243 -9.78 -15.93 -18.01
N LYS A 244 -10.32 -15.20 -18.98
CA LYS A 244 -11.57 -15.61 -19.63
C LYS A 244 -11.36 -16.96 -20.33
N GLY A 245 -12.04 -18.00 -19.84
CA GLY A 245 -12.26 -19.22 -20.62
C GLY A 245 -13.26 -18.94 -21.74
N LYS A 246 -13.05 -19.50 -22.93
CA LYS A 246 -13.98 -19.28 -24.04
C LYS A 246 -15.22 -20.15 -23.86
N THR A 247 -16.34 -19.53 -23.47
CA THR A 247 -17.65 -20.18 -23.61
C THR A 247 -17.97 -20.33 -25.09
N ILE A 248 -18.41 -21.50 -25.50
CA ILE A 248 -18.76 -21.80 -26.90
C ILE A 248 -19.94 -20.89 -27.29
N ASN A 249 -19.69 -19.81 -28.02
CA ASN A 249 -20.74 -19.14 -28.78
C ASN A 249 -21.10 -20.06 -29.94
N SER A 250 -21.97 -21.03 -29.67
CA SER A 250 -22.68 -21.73 -30.70
C SER A 250 -23.64 -20.73 -31.35
N THR A 251 -23.19 -20.04 -32.40
CA THR A 251 -24.14 -19.67 -33.46
C THR A 251 -24.62 -20.99 -34.05
N ASN A 252 -25.67 -21.56 -33.44
CA ASN A 252 -26.63 -22.32 -34.23
C ASN A 252 -27.11 -21.31 -35.27
N LYS A 253 -26.59 -21.42 -36.50
CA LYS A 253 -27.28 -20.85 -37.66
C LYS A 253 -28.55 -21.68 -37.84
N ASN A 254 -29.48 -21.52 -36.91
CA ASN A 254 -30.87 -21.84 -37.14
C ASN A 254 -31.43 -20.69 -37.96
N ILE A 255 -32.14 -21.06 -39.01
CA ILE A 255 -32.94 -20.15 -39.82
C ILE A 255 -33.95 -19.45 -38.87
N ALA A 256 -34.05 -18.12 -39.00
CA ALA A 256 -34.46 -17.10 -38.03
C ALA A 256 -35.87 -17.15 -37.41
N LYS A 257 -36.07 -16.49 -36.23
CA LYS A 257 -36.93 -15.27 -36.04
C LYS A 257 -37.07 -14.71 -34.58
N TYR A 258 -36.86 -13.39 -34.47
CA TYR A 258 -37.43 -12.32 -33.58
C TYR A 258 -37.20 -12.12 -32.05
N PHE A 259 -36.81 -10.85 -31.74
CA PHE A 259 -37.18 -9.89 -30.64
C PHE A 259 -36.54 -9.85 -29.22
N ARG A 260 -35.60 -8.90 -29.06
CA ARG A 260 -35.36 -7.79 -28.06
C ARG A 260 -35.12 -8.03 -26.53
N PRO A 261 -34.41 -7.07 -25.85
CA PRO A 261 -33.50 -7.32 -24.72
C PRO A 261 -34.02 -6.81 -23.36
N TYR A 262 -33.34 -7.16 -22.26
CA TYR A 262 -33.43 -6.43 -20.99
C TYR A 262 -32.05 -6.19 -20.37
N VAL A 263 -31.91 -4.97 -19.84
CA VAL A 263 -30.74 -4.35 -19.20
C VAL A 263 -30.94 -4.41 -17.67
N SER A 264 -29.87 -4.54 -16.88
CA SER A 264 -29.87 -3.98 -15.51
C SER A 264 -28.48 -3.56 -15.03
N ILE A 265 -28.49 -2.51 -14.21
CA ILE A 265 -27.41 -1.63 -13.79
C ILE A 265 -26.88 -2.00 -12.38
N ILE A 266 -25.64 -1.57 -12.12
CA ILE A 266 -24.78 -1.62 -10.91
C ILE A 266 -25.45 -0.95 -9.68
N PRO A 267 -24.95 -1.17 -8.45
CA PRO A 267 -24.24 -0.04 -7.81
C PRO A 267 -23.01 -0.38 -6.96
N LEU A 268 -22.07 0.57 -6.98
CA LEU A 268 -20.96 0.77 -6.04
C LEU A 268 -21.48 1.10 -4.63
N TRP A 269 -20.77 0.63 -3.59
CA TRP A 269 -20.77 1.27 -2.27
C TRP A 269 -19.34 1.42 -1.73
N ALA A 270 -19.09 2.61 -1.20
CA ALA A 270 -17.84 3.16 -0.68
C ALA A 270 -17.68 2.93 0.82
N ALA A 271 -16.46 3.11 1.36
CA ALA A 271 -16.22 3.98 2.53
C ALA A 271 -14.73 4.03 2.91
N TYR A 272 -14.19 5.25 2.96
CA TYR A 272 -12.91 5.61 3.57
C TYR A 272 -13.07 5.73 5.09
N MET A 273 -12.14 5.16 5.88
CA MET A 273 -11.97 5.46 7.31
C MET A 273 -10.77 6.40 7.53
N LEU A 274 -10.98 7.46 8.31
CA LEU A 274 -9.95 8.43 8.73
C LEU A 274 -9.32 8.02 10.08
N PRO A 275 -8.02 8.30 10.34
CA PRO A 275 -7.36 7.99 11.60
C PRO A 275 -7.50 9.12 12.64
N THR A 276 -7.66 8.73 13.90
CA THR A 276 -7.77 9.60 15.08
C THR A 276 -6.39 10.01 15.64
N CYS A 277 -6.12 11.31 15.72
CA CYS A 277 -4.99 11.89 16.46
C CYS A 277 -5.40 12.24 17.90
N ILE A 278 -4.53 11.99 18.89
CA ILE A 278 -4.70 12.48 20.26
C ILE A 278 -3.93 13.79 20.40
N ARG A 279 -4.61 14.82 20.88
CA ARG A 279 -4.01 16.11 21.25
C ARG A 279 -4.11 16.22 22.77
N MET A 280 -2.99 16.20 23.48
CA MET A 280 -2.98 16.60 24.89
C MET A 280 -2.87 18.13 24.94
N LEU A 281 -3.82 18.80 25.60
CA LEU A 281 -3.84 20.24 25.76
C LEU A 281 -3.82 20.66 27.24
N ASP A 282 -3.02 21.71 27.45
CA ASP A 282 -2.97 22.73 28.50
C ASP A 282 -2.60 22.30 29.93
N LEU A 283 -1.30 22.49 30.24
CA LEU A 283 -0.71 22.60 31.58
C LEU A 283 -0.32 24.06 31.87
#